data_AF-M4RAJ7-F1
#
_entry.id   AF-M4RAJ7-F1
#
_cell.length_a   1.000
_cell.length_b   1.000
_cell.length_c   1.000
_cell.angle_alpha   90.00
_cell.angle_beta   90.00
_cell.angle_gamma   90.00
#
_symmetry.space_group_name_H-M   'P 1'
#
loop_
_entity.id
_entity.type
_entity.pdbx_description
1 polymer ?
#
loop_
_entity_poly.entity_id
_entity_poly.type
_entity_poly.pdbx_seq_one_letter_code
_entity_poly.pdbx_strand_id
1 'polypeptide(L)' 'MASRDWIRGCVLWSWPPVLYSADAAASDRYYEFYNKPAESVICEAFAR' A
#
# COMPACT_ATOMS: atom_id res chain seq x y z
N MET A 1 4.06 -17.62 6.21
CA MET A 1 4.19 -17.13 7.60
C MET A 1 3.09 -17.74 8.44
N ALA A 2 3.39 -18.26 9.64
CA ALA A 2 2.34 -18.58 10.60
C ALA A 2 1.55 -17.31 10.94
N SER A 3 0.22 -17.40 10.94
CA SER A 3 -0.64 -16.35 11.49
C SER A 3 -0.28 -16.12 12.95
N ARG A 4 -0.24 -14.86 13.38
CA ARG A 4 -0.05 -14.49 14.79
C ARG A 4 -1.38 -13.95 15.28
N ASP A 5 -2.06 -14.70 16.13
CA ASP A 5 -3.44 -14.40 16.54
C ASP A 5 -3.60 -13.07 17.29
N TRP A 6 -2.51 -12.56 17.89
CA TRP A 6 -2.47 -11.26 18.55
C TRP A 6 -2.32 -10.08 17.57
N ILE A 7 -1.95 -10.31 16.31
CA ILE A 7 -1.92 -9.28 15.27
C ILE A 7 -3.31 -9.21 14.64
N ARG A 8 -4.00 -8.08 14.82
CA ARG A 8 -5.40 -7.89 14.40
C ARG A 8 -5.58 -7.16 13.07
N GLY A 9 -4.48 -6.72 12.45
CA GLY A 9 -4.46 -5.94 11.22
C GLY A 9 -3.31 -4.94 11.22
N CYS A 10 -3.32 -4.02 10.26
CA CYS A 10 -2.40 -2.88 10.23
C CYS A 10 -3.11 -1.62 9.72
N VAL A 11 -2.49 -0.48 9.97
CA VAL A 11 -2.84 0.79 9.33
C VAL A 11 -1.72 1.09 8.35
N LEU A 12 -2.07 1.22 7.07
CA LEU A 12 -1.11 1.56 6.03
C LEU A 12 -0.80 3.06 6.08
N TRP A 13 0.47 3.38 5.89
CA TRP A 13 0.96 4.75 5.84
C TRP A 13 1.62 4.98 4.47
N SER A 14 1.29 6.03 3.71
CA SER A 14 0.28 7.07 3.93
C SER A 14 -0.63 7.23 2.73
N TRP A 15 -1.62 8.10 2.88
CA TRP A 15 -2.49 8.55 1.81
C TRP A 15 -2.75 10.06 1.98
N PRO A 16 -2.21 10.91 1.10
CA PRO A 16 -2.39 12.36 1.19
C PRO A 16 -3.77 12.75 0.66
N PRO A 17 -4.27 13.95 1.01
CA PRO A 17 -5.55 14.44 0.49
C PRO A 17 -5.53 14.68 -1.03
N VAL A 18 -4.35 14.89 -1.61
CA VAL A 18 -4.14 15.03 -3.06
C VAL A 18 -3.03 14.06 -3.46
N LEU A 19 -3.38 13.07 -4.28
CA LEU A 19 -2.45 12.09 -4.83
C LEU A 19 -1.73 12.64 -6.05
N TYR A 20 -0.55 12.10 -6.31
CA TYR A 20 0.09 12.21 -7.62
C TYR A 20 -0.72 11.45 -8.68
N SER A 21 -0.49 11.81 -9.95
CA SER A 21 -1.05 11.08 -11.09
C SER A 21 -0.38 9.73 -11.30
N ALA A 22 -1.09 8.77 -11.89
CA ALA A 22 -0.55 7.45 -12.20
C ALA A 22 0.81 7.49 -12.94
N ASP A 23 0.97 8.39 -13.91
CA ASP A 23 2.22 8.57 -14.67
C ASP A 23 3.40 9.05 -13.81
N ALA A 24 3.12 9.76 -12.71
CA ALA A 24 4.14 10.26 -11.80
C ALA A 24 4.56 9.20 -10.75
N ALA A 25 3.83 8.10 -10.62
CA ALA A 25 4.09 7.08 -9.60
C ALA A 25 5.50 6.46 -9.71
N ALA A 26 6.02 6.31 -10.93
CA ALA A 26 7.34 5.73 -11.18
C ALA A 26 8.50 6.60 -10.64
N SER A 27 8.30 7.91 -10.51
CA SER A 27 9.29 8.85 -9.98
C SER A 27 8.94 9.35 -8.57
N ASP A 28 7.75 9.04 -8.07
CA ASP A 28 7.32 9.39 -6.72
C ASP A 28 8.06 8.57 -5.66
N ARG A 29 8.67 9.27 -4.69
CA ARG A 29 9.53 8.69 -3.65
C ARG A 29 8.89 8.68 -2.26
N TYR A 30 7.60 9.01 -2.17
CA TYR A 30 6.87 8.99 -0.91
C TYR A 30 6.24 7.62 -0.64
N TYR A 31 5.61 7.49 0.52
CA TYR A 31 5.14 6.22 1.09
C TYR A 31 3.94 5.62 0.36
N GLU A 32 3.18 6.45 -0.34
CA GLU A 32 1.96 6.06 -1.05
C GLU A 32 2.31 5.00 -2.08
N PHE A 33 1.58 3.90 -2.03
CA PHE A 33 1.78 2.76 -2.91
C PHE A 33 0.92 2.82 -4.19
N TYR A 34 0.11 3.87 -4.37
CA TYR A 34 -0.77 4.05 -5.52
C TYR A 34 -0.01 3.94 -6.86
N ASN A 35 -0.46 3.05 -7.73
CA ASN A 35 0.17 2.74 -9.02
C ASN A 35 1.66 2.37 -8.94
N LYS A 36 2.09 1.79 -7.80
CA LYS A 36 3.43 1.22 -7.59
C LYS A 36 3.34 -0.29 -7.38
N PRO A 37 4.44 -1.05 -7.55
CA PRO A 37 4.42 -2.50 -7.37
C PRO A 37 3.87 -3.00 -6.02
N ALA A 38 4.03 -2.20 -4.96
CA ALA A 38 3.52 -2.52 -3.63
C ALA A 38 1.98 -2.60 -3.57
N GLU A 39 1.25 -1.89 -4.45
CA GLU A 39 -0.21 -1.93 -4.50
C GLU A 39 -0.73 -3.35 -4.77
N SER A 40 -0.16 -4.06 -5.75
CA SER A 40 -0.56 -5.45 -6.06
C SER A 40 -0.35 -6.37 -4.86
N VAL A 41 0.80 -6.25 -4.19
CA VAL A 41 1.14 -7.08 -3.02
C VAL A 41 0.16 -6.82 -1.87
N ILE A 42 -0.20 -5.55 -1.64
CA ILE A 42 -1.17 -5.17 -0.61
C ILE A 42 -2.56 -5.70 -0.99
N CYS A 43 -3.01 -5.48 -2.23
CA CYS A 43 -4.30 -5.99 -2.70
C CYS A 43 -4.40 -7.51 -2.53
N GLU A 44 -3.38 -8.27 -2.95
CA GLU A 44 -3.36 -9.73 -2.78
C GLU A 44 -3.38 -10.16 -1.31
N ALA A 45 -2.67 -9.45 -0.43
CA ALA A 45 -2.64 -9.74 1.00
C ALA A 45 -3.98 -9.46 1.70
N PHE A 46 -4.74 -8.47 1.23
CA PHE A 46 -5.99 -7.99 1.84
C PHE A 46 -7.27 -8.41 1.10
N ALA A 47 -7.20 -9.03 -0.08
CA ALA A 47 -8.36 -9.48 -0.87
C ALA A 47 -9.10 -10.72 -0.29
N ARG A 48 -8.89 -11.03 0.99
CA ARG A 48 -9.49 -12.18 1.68
C ARG A 48 -10.73 -11.78 2.47
#